data_AF-A0A382V3Y2-F1
#
_entry.id   AF-A0A382V3Y2-F1
#
_cell.length_a   1.000
_cell.length_b   1.000
_cell.length_c   1.000
_cell.angle_alpha   90.00
_cell.angle_beta   90.00
_cell.angle_gamma   90.00
#
_symmetry.space_group_name_H-M   'P 1'
#
loop_
_entity.id
_entity.type
_entity.pdbx_description
1 polymer ?
#
loop_
_entity_poly.entity_id
_entity_poly.type
_entity_poly.pdbx_seq_one_letter_code
_entity_poly.pdbx_strand_id
1 'polypeptide(L)' 'MGVKYKKSISSYNRTTRKTTVSHFWLSGMSTKELLEDYEKESIRPKQRQKARKELQRRNAI' A
#
# COMPACT_ATOMS: atom_id res chain seq x y z
N MET A 1 -0.87 -1.12 15.01
CA MET A 1 -0.32 -2.40 14.48
C MET A 1 0.43 -2.12 13.18
N GLY A 2 1.69 -2.53 13.05
CA GLY A 2 2.46 -2.38 11.81
C GLY A 2 2.13 -3.46 10.78
N VAL A 3 1.04 -3.29 10.04
CA VAL A 3 0.59 -4.30 9.06
C VAL A 3 1.18 -3.99 7.69
N LYS A 4 1.89 -4.96 7.08
CA LYS A 4 2.28 -4.87 5.66
C LYS A 4 1.03 -4.91 4.78
N TYR A 5 0.93 -3.94 3.88
CA TYR A 5 -0.14 -3.87 2.90
C TYR A 5 0.20 -4.63 1.61
N LYS A 6 1.40 -4.39 1.08
CA LYS A 6 1.98 -5.12 -0.05
C LYS A 6 3.43 -5.50 0.21
N LYS A 7 3.97 -6.39 -0.62
CA LYS A 7 5.38 -6.79 -0.56
C LYS A 7 6.26 -5.56 -0.80
N SER A 8 7.42 -5.54 -0.15
CA SER A 8 8.42 -4.52 -0.43
C SER A 8 8.97 -4.68 -1.84
N ILE A 9 9.21 -3.56 -2.50
CA ILE A 9 9.73 -3.52 -3.86
C ILE A 9 11.14 -2.95 -3.79
N SER A 10 12.10 -3.69 -4.31
CA SER A 10 13.46 -3.22 -4.52
C SER A 10 13.59 -2.68 -5.95
N SER A 11 14.00 -1.43 -6.09
CA SER A 11 14.29 -0.80 -7.37
C SER A 11 15.77 -0.44 -7.44
N TYR A 12 16.46 -0.94 -8.46
CA TYR A 12 17.86 -0.59 -8.73
C TYR A 12 17.91 0.58 -9.71
N ASN A 13 18.47 1.72 -9.29
CA ASN A 13 18.71 2.85 -10.16
C ASN A 13 20.10 2.74 -10.78
N ARG A 14 20.17 2.53 -12.10
CA ARG A 14 21.44 2.34 -12.83
C ARG A 14 22.29 3.62 -12.87
N THR A 15 21.66 4.79 -12.88
CA THR A 15 22.34 6.09 -12.93
C THR A 15 23.06 6.39 -11.62
N THR A 16 22.39 6.18 -10.48
CA THR A 16 22.99 6.41 -9.16
C THR A 16 23.69 5.18 -8.59
N ARG A 17 23.54 4.02 -9.25
CA ARG A 17 24.00 2.68 -8.81
C ARG A 17 23.49 2.28 -7.42
N LYS A 18 22.42 2.92 -6.92
CA LYS A 18 21.83 2.65 -5.61
C LYS A 18 20.58 1.78 -5.75
N THR A 19 20.40 0.89 -4.78
CA THR A 19 19.17 0.11 -4.64
C THR A 19 18.29 0.76 -3.59
N THR A 20 17.09 1.18 -3.99
CA THR A 20 16.07 1.71 -3.07
C THR A 20 15.05 0.63 -2.76
N VAL A 21 14.82 0.37 -1.48
CA VAL A 21 13.79 -0.57 -1.02
C VAL A 21 12.61 0.21 -0.48
N SER A 22 11.48 0.12 -1.18
CA SER A 22 10.23 0.76 -0.75
C SER A 22 9.41 -0.21 0.11
N HIS A 23 9.14 0.21 1.35
CA HIS A 23 8.30 -0.54 2.27
C HIS A 23 6.87 0.01 2.30
N PHE A 24 5.88 -0.87 2.08
CA PHE A 24 4.48 -0.49 2.01
C PHE A 24 3.72 -0.97 3.25
N TRP A 25 3.79 -0.14 4.29
CA TRP A 25 3.02 -0.31 5.52
C TRP A 25 1.65 0.35 5.38
N LEU A 26 0.63 -0.27 5.97
CA LEU A 26 -0.75 0.21 5.89
C LEU A 26 -0.89 1.65 6.42
N SER A 27 -0.18 1.97 7.51
CA SER A 27 -0.16 3.31 8.12
C SER A 27 0.58 4.35 7.28
N GLY A 28 1.54 3.93 6.46
CA GLY A 28 2.36 4.82 5.64
C GLY A 28 1.80 5.09 4.25
N MET A 29 0.79 4.32 3.81
CA MET A 29 0.13 4.57 2.54
C MET A 29 -0.83 5.76 2.62
N SER A 30 -0.93 6.51 1.54
CA SER A 30 -1.86 7.64 1.43
C SER A 30 -3.31 7.15 1.34
N THR A 31 -4.26 7.99 1.71
CA THR A 31 -5.70 7.68 1.57
C THR A 31 -6.11 7.51 0.11
N LYS A 32 -5.54 8.32 -0.80
CA LYS A 32 -5.80 8.25 -2.25
C LYS A 32 -5.42 6.90 -2.84
N GLU A 33 -4.19 6.44 -2.59
CA GLU A 33 -3.73 5.14 -3.09
C GLU A 33 -4.55 3.96 -2.51
N LEU A 34 -5.01 4.06 -1.26
CA LEU A 34 -5.85 3.04 -0.64
C LEU A 34 -7.26 2.99 -1.26
N LEU A 35 -7.82 4.14 -1.65
CA LEU A 35 -9.11 4.24 -2.34
C LEU A 35 -9.02 3.67 -3.76
N GLU A 36 -8.01 4.10 -4.53
CA GLU A 36 -7.77 3.58 -5.89
C GLU A 36 -7.59 2.06 -5.90
N ASP A 37 -6.83 1.53 -4.94
CA ASP A 37 -6.66 0.08 -4.80
C ASP A 37 -7.96 -0.63 -4.36
N TYR A 38 -8.77 0.01 -3.51
CA TYR A 38 -10.03 -0.56 -3.04
C TYR A 38 -11.08 -0.67 -4.15
N GLU A 39 -11.16 0.34 -5.01
CA GLU A 39 -12.07 0.41 -6.16
C GLU A 39 -11.66 -0.52 -7.30
N LYS A 40 -10.38 -0.92 -7.34
CA LYS A 40 -9.87 -1.82 -8.37
C LYS A 40 -10.53 -3.20 -8.29
N GLU A 41 -11.09 -3.65 -9.41
CA GLU A 41 -11.86 -4.90 -9.47
C GLU A 41 -10.98 -6.15 -9.22
N SER A 42 -9.72 -6.11 -9.69
CA SER A 42 -8.76 -7.23 -9.63
C SER A 42 -7.95 -7.33 -8.32
N ILE A 43 -8.27 -6.54 -7.29
CA ILE A 43 -7.51 -6.62 -6.02
C ILE A 43 -7.80 -7.92 -5.26
N ARG A 44 -6.77 -8.46 -4.61
CA ARG A 44 -6.93 -9.65 -3.75
C ARG A 44 -7.89 -9.34 -2.60
N PRO A 45 -8.88 -10.21 -2.28
CA PRO A 45 -9.89 -9.95 -1.24
C PRO A 45 -9.29 -9.58 0.13
N LYS A 46 -8.18 -10.22 0.52
CA LYS A 46 -7.47 -9.92 1.77
C LYS A 46 -6.86 -8.51 1.79
N GLN A 47 -6.38 -8.01 0.65
CA GLN A 47 -5.85 -6.64 0.55
C GLN A 47 -6.99 -5.63 0.57
N ARG A 48 -8.10 -5.92 -0.12
CA ARG A 48 -9.32 -5.09 -0.07
C ARG A 48 -9.82 -4.90 1.36
N GLN A 49 -9.88 -5.97 2.15
CA GLN A 49 -10.30 -5.89 3.55
C GLN A 49 -9.34 -5.04 4.40
N LYS A 50 -8.02 -5.14 4.17
CA LYS A 50 -7.03 -4.30 4.85
C LYS A 50 -7.20 -2.82 4.50
N ALA A 51 -7.38 -2.51 3.21
CA ALA A 51 -7.65 -1.15 2.75
C ALA A 51 -8.93 -0.60 3.38
N ARG A 52 -10.04 -1.37 3.34
CA ARG A 52 -11.32 -0.98 3.95
C ARG A 52 -11.20 -0.68 5.44
N LYS A 53 -10.54 -1.55 6.21
CA LYS A 53 -10.34 -1.31 7.66
C LYS A 53 -9.55 -0.05 7.93
N GLU A 54 -8.53 0.23 7.13
CA GLU A 54 -7.71 1.43 7.30
C GLU A 54 -8.46 2.70 6.85
N LEU A 55 -9.23 2.64 5.77
CA LEU A 55 -10.08 3.74 5.31
C LEU A 55 -11.18 4.08 6.33
N GLN A 56 -11.81 3.05 6.92
CA GLN A 56 -12.78 3.19 8.01
C GLN A 56 -12.13 3.81 9.25
N ARG A 57 -10.90 3.38 9.61
CA ARG A 57 -10.13 3.99 10.72
C ARG A 57 -9.81 5.47 10.46
N ARG A 58 -9.68 5.87 9.20
CA ARG A 58 -9.37 7.24 8.77
C ARG A 58 -10.62 8.09 8.51
N ASN A 59 -11.83 7.57 8.75
CA ASN A 59 -13.11 8.22 8.43
C ASN A 59 -13.21 8.67 6.95
N ALA A 60 -12.57 7.94 6.03
CA ALA A 60 -12.60 8.24 4.61
C ALA A 60 -13.73 7.48 3.85
N ILE A 61 -14.28 6.45 4.49
CA ILE A 61 -15.47 5.66 4.11
C ILE A 61 -16.12 5.18 5.41
#